data_AF-A0A924N6G5-F1
#
_entry.id   AF-A0A924N6G5-F1
#
_cell.length_a   1.000
_cell.length_b   1.000
_cell.length_c   1.000
_cell.angle_alpha   90.00
_cell.angle_beta   90.00
_cell.angle_gamma   90.00
#
_symmetry.space_group_name_H-M   'P 1'
#
loop_
_entity.id
_entity.type
_entity.pdbx_description
1 polymer ?
#
loop_
_entity_poly.entity_id
_entity_poly.type
_entity_poly.pdbx_seq_one_letter_code
_entity_poly.pdbx_strand_id
1 'polypeptide(L)' 'MTQAPDGAPRDELDLEERLSRPSPSLPRVLACVAGDIIILGAGGKMGPSLAHMARRADPDRRIIAVSRWSNARTADR' A
#
# COMPACT_ATOMS: atom_id res chain seq x y z
N MET A 1 -27.36 -11.32 13.40
CA MET A 1 -25.92 -11.07 13.58
C MET A 1 -25.21 -11.97 12.58
N THR A 2 -24.91 -11.47 11.38
CA THR A 2 -24.31 -12.28 10.31
C THR A 2 -22.84 -12.50 10.67
N GLN A 3 -22.45 -13.75 10.88
CA GLN A 3 -21.06 -14.12 11.09
C GLN A 3 -20.27 -13.74 9.83
N ALA A 4 -19.15 -13.04 9.98
CA ALA A 4 -18.31 -12.68 8.85
C ALA A 4 -17.86 -13.95 8.11
N PRO A 5 -17.74 -13.92 6.76
CA PRO A 5 -17.34 -15.08 5.99
C PRO A 5 -15.97 -15.59 6.45
N ASP A 6 -15.76 -16.90 6.38
CA ASP A 6 -14.49 -17.53 6.72
C ASP A 6 -13.35 -16.88 5.91
N GLY A 7 -12.31 -16.44 6.62
CA GLY A 7 -11.15 -15.77 6.03
C GLY A 7 -11.27 -14.24 5.89
N ALA A 8 -12.32 -13.61 6.43
CA ALA A 8 -12.35 -12.15 6.61
C ALA A 8 -11.23 -11.67 7.55
N PRO A 9 -10.68 -10.47 7.33
CA PRO A 9 -9.70 -9.90 8.25
C PRO A 9 -10.34 -9.62 9.62
N ARG A 10 -9.56 -9.76 10.68
CA ARG A 10 -10.02 -9.59 12.07
C ARG A 10 -10.16 -8.13 12.47
N ASP A 11 -9.29 -7.28 11.94
CA ASP A 11 -9.22 -5.85 12.20
C ASP A 11 -8.54 -5.13 11.01
N GLU A 12 -8.41 -3.80 11.11
CA GLU A 12 -7.75 -2.99 10.08
C GLU A 12 -6.27 -3.34 9.92
N LEU A 13 -5.58 -3.74 10.99
CA LEU A 13 -4.16 -4.08 10.92
C LEU A 13 -3.95 -5.39 10.14
N ASP A 14 -4.79 -6.39 10.39
CA ASP A 14 -4.82 -7.68 9.68
C ASP A 14 -5.20 -7.49 8.21
N LEU A 15 -6.15 -6.59 7.92
CA LEU A 15 -6.47 -6.20 6.55
C LEU A 15 -5.27 -5.54 5.86
N GLU A 16 -4.65 -4.54 6.50
CA GLU A 16 -3.51 -3.83 5.93
C GLU A 16 -2.32 -4.77 5.74
N GLU A 17 -2.03 -5.68 6.67
CA GLU A 17 -0.99 -6.71 6.51
C GLU A 17 -1.19 -7.48 5.21
N ARG A 18 -2.41 -8.00 5.01
CA ARG A 18 -2.77 -8.83 3.85
C ARG A 18 -2.73 -8.03 2.55
N LEU A 19 -3.27 -6.81 2.54
CA LEU A 19 -3.32 -5.95 1.36
C LEU A 19 -1.95 -5.41 0.95
N SER A 20 -1.06 -5.17 1.92
CA SER A 20 0.27 -4.64 1.66
C SER A 20 1.36 -5.71 1.57
N ARG A 21 1.02 -7.01 1.65
CA ARG A 21 1.97 -8.09 1.45
C ARG A 21 2.28 -8.21 -0.05
N PRO A 22 3.54 -7.99 -0.48
CA PRO A 22 3.89 -8.14 -1.88
C PRO A 22 3.79 -9.62 -2.27
N SER A 23 3.46 -9.88 -3.52
CA SER A 23 3.63 -11.22 -4.05
C SER A 23 5.13 -11.61 -3.99
N PRO A 24 5.46 -12.91 -4.07
CA PRO A 24 6.73 -13.34 -4.69
C PRO A 24 6.80 -12.72 -6.10
N SER A 25 7.78 -12.87 -6.98
CA SER A 25 7.79 -12.11 -8.27
C SER A 25 7.91 -10.57 -8.18
N LEU A 26 7.14 -9.82 -7.38
CA LEU A 26 7.17 -8.34 -7.37
C LEU A 26 8.57 -7.77 -7.10
N PRO A 27 9.37 -8.23 -6.11
CA PRO A 27 10.74 -7.76 -5.95
C PRO A 27 11.63 -7.97 -7.19
N ARG A 28 11.39 -9.06 -7.94
CA ARG A 28 12.16 -9.41 -9.14
C ARG A 28 11.80 -8.48 -10.29
N VAL A 29 10.51 -8.14 -10.40
CA VAL A 29 10.01 -7.15 -11.36
C VAL A 29 10.59 -5.77 -11.03
N LEU A 30 10.55 -5.34 -9.76
CA LEU A 30 11.10 -4.05 -9.36
C LEU A 30 12.61 -3.96 -9.59
N ALA A 31 13.37 -5.04 -9.38
CA ALA A 31 14.80 -5.08 -9.68
C ALA A 31 15.14 -4.79 -11.16
N CYS A 32 14.21 -5.08 -12.08
CA CYS A 32 14.38 -4.79 -13.51
C CYS A 32 14.01 -3.35 -13.90
N VAL A 33 13.44 -2.57 -12.98
CA VAL A 33 13.04 -1.18 -13.23
C VAL A 33 14.11 -0.27 -12.63
N ALA A 34 14.67 0.65 -13.42
CA ALA A 34 15.61 1.64 -12.92
C ALA A 34 14.88 2.83 -12.26
N GLY A 35 15.52 3.40 -11.24
CA GLY A 35 15.04 4.61 -10.58
C GLY A 35 14.00 4.39 -9.47
N ASP A 36 13.48 5.52 -8.99
CA ASP A 36 12.57 5.62 -7.85
C ASP A 36 11.12 5.34 -8.24
N ILE A 37 10.27 5.04 -7.24
CA ILE A 37 8.83 4.80 -7.43
C ILE A 37 8.04 6.03 -6.99
N ILE A 38 7.10 6.48 -7.81
CA ILE A 38 6.09 7.47 -7.44
C ILE A 38 4.70 6.83 -7.38
N ILE A 39 3.95 7.11 -6.32
CA ILE A 39 2.58 6.65 -6.13
C ILE A 39 1.66 7.88 -6.09
N LEU A 40 0.85 8.03 -7.15
CA LEU A 40 -0.15 9.09 -7.24
C LEU A 40 -1.46 8.62 -6.62
N GLY A 41 -2.06 9.44 -5.75
CA GLY A 41 -3.24 9.07 -4.98
C GLY A 41 -2.92 8.24 -3.73
N ALA A 42 -1.71 8.39 -3.17
CA ALA A 42 -1.24 7.64 -2.01
C ALA A 42 -2.08 7.85 -0.73
N GLY A 43 -2.86 8.94 -0.65
CA GLY A 43 -3.81 9.20 0.44
C GLY A 43 -5.22 8.65 0.20
N GLY A 44 -5.46 7.96 -0.92
CA GLY A 44 -6.74 7.30 -1.21
C GLY A 44 -6.88 5.98 -0.47
N LYS A 45 -8.01 5.28 -0.69
CA LYS A 45 -8.31 4.00 0.00
C LYS A 45 -7.21 2.94 -0.14
N MET A 46 -6.67 2.77 -1.34
CA MET A 46 -5.64 1.78 -1.64
C MET A 46 -4.21 2.32 -1.54
N GLY A 47 -4.08 3.64 -1.40
CA GLY A 47 -2.80 4.35 -1.50
C GLY A 47 -1.80 3.93 -0.42
N PRO A 48 -2.18 3.92 0.87
CA PRO A 48 -1.30 3.48 1.95
C PRO A 48 -0.85 2.03 1.78
N SER A 49 -1.79 1.11 1.51
CA SER A 49 -1.46 -0.31 1.34
C SER A 49 -0.50 -0.54 0.17
N LEU A 50 -0.68 0.18 -0.95
CA LEU A 50 0.21 0.10 -2.11
C LEU A 50 1.61 0.66 -1.80
N ALA A 51 1.69 1.77 -1.06
CA ALA A 51 2.97 2.36 -0.64
C ALA A 51 3.74 1.42 0.30
N HIS A 52 3.04 0.79 1.25
CA HIS A 52 3.62 -0.23 2.11
C HIS A 52 4.06 -1.47 1.32
N MET A 53 3.27 -1.92 0.34
CA MET A 53 3.64 -3.04 -0.52
C MET A 53 4.92 -2.75 -1.30
N ALA A 54 5.03 -1.57 -1.92
CA ALA A 54 6.23 -1.16 -2.64
C ALA A 54 7.45 -1.13 -1.71
N ARG A 55 7.32 -0.58 -0.49
CA ARG A 55 8.41 -0.52 0.50
C ARG A 55 8.86 -1.91 0.95
N ARG A 56 7.92 -2.85 1.13
CA ARG A 56 8.27 -4.22 1.50
C ARG A 56 8.92 -4.99 0.36
N ALA A 57 8.51 -4.71 -0.88
CA ALA A 57 9.05 -5.37 -2.06
C ALA A 57 10.47 -4.89 -2.40
N ASP A 58 10.80 -3.64 -2.12
CA ASP A 58 12.12 -3.05 -2.31
C ASP A 58 12.45 -2.06 -1.17
N PRO A 59 13.04 -2.55 -0.06
CA PRO A 59 13.26 -1.76 1.15
C PRO A 59 14.19 -0.56 0.98
N ASP A 60 15.12 -0.63 0.03
CA ASP A 60 16.16 0.40 -0.16
C ASP A 60 15.74 1.46 -1.19
N ARG A 61 14.75 1.15 -2.04
CA ARG A 61 14.29 2.09 -3.07
C ARG A 61 13.57 3.30 -2.48
N ARG A 62 13.77 4.47 -3.09
CA ARG A 62 12.99 5.66 -2.72
C ARG A 62 11.58 5.53 -3.26
N ILE A 63 10.61 5.77 -2.38
CA ILE A 63 9.18 5.76 -2.71
C ILE A 63 8.62 7.14 -2.39
N ILE A 64 8.03 7.78 -3.40
CA ILE A 64 7.46 9.12 -3.34
C ILE A 64 5.93 8.97 -3.35
N ALA A 65 5.30 9.18 -2.20
CA ALA A 65 3.86 9.14 -2.05
C ALA A 65 3.26 10.53 -2.28
N VAL A 66 2.37 10.67 -3.25
CA VAL A 66 1.73 11.94 -3.60
C VAL A 66 0.22 11.79 -3.50
N SER A 67 -0.42 12.73 -2.80
CA SER A 67 -1.87 12.84 -2.77
C SER A 67 -2.27 14.30 -2.96
N ARG A 68 -3.28 14.55 -3.79
CA ARG A 68 -3.81 15.90 -3.97
C ARG A 68 -4.75 16.33 -2.84
N TRP A 69 -5.21 15.39 -2.02
CA TRP A 69 -6.21 15.58 -0.96
C TRP A 69 -7.35 16.52 -1.36
N SER A 70 -8.41 15.98 -1.97
CA SER A 70 -9.59 16.79 -2.35
C SER A 70 -10.44 17.26 -1.16
N ASN A 71 -10.15 16.78 0.05
CA ASN A 71 -10.76 17.20 1.30
C ASN A 71 -9.66 17.56 2.30
N ALA A 72 -9.64 18.80 2.77
CA ALA A 72 -8.60 19.32 3.67
C ALA A 72 -8.50 18.52 4.98
N ARG A 73 -9.63 18.02 5.52
CA ARG A 73 -9.63 17.22 6.76
C ARG A 73 -8.79 15.93 6.69
N THR A 74 -8.58 15.41 5.48
CA THR A 74 -7.85 14.15 5.30
C THR A 74 -6.35 14.37 5.08
N ALA A 75 -5.92 15.61 4.80
CA ALA A 75 -4.53 15.93 4.48
C ALA A 75 -3.62 16.00 5.73
N ASP A 76 -4.19 16.21 6.92
CA ASP A 76 -3.47 16.43 8.19
C ASP A 76 -3.25 15.12 9.00
N ARG A 77 -3.48 13.95 8.41
CA ARG A 77 -3.20 12.63 9.01
C ARG A 77 -1.97 11.99 8.38
#